data_AF-A0A3D3G676-F1
#
_entry.id   AF-A0A3D3G676-F1
#
_cell.length_a   1.000
_cell.length_b   1.000
_cell.length_c   1.000
_cell.angle_alpha   90.00
_cell.angle_beta   90.00
_cell.angle_gamma   90.00
#
_symmetry.space_group_name_H-M   'P 1'
#
loop_
_entity.id
_entity.type
_entity.pdbx_description
1 polymer ?
#
loop_
_entity_poly.entity_id
_entity_poly.type
_entity_poly.pdbx_seq_one_letter_code
_entity_poly.pdbx_strand_id
1 'polypeptide(L)'
;MDLKPLKNSSGFTLLELLVVIVMLGILFASLLAAINPIGQMQKARDSKRIEDLVKINKALVQYYIKHGDLPDNTEDDLDGWDCSNLGQSFLQPLIDDQILEAVVKDLAPADGCGYRYQKYDPANGGCGVYFYVLLSKMELPENTNMNGVFDCYNQKQTFTDSGYYGYSDNE
;
A
#
# COMPACT_ATOMS: atom_id res chain seq x y z
N MET A 1 63.23 18.82 -42.54
CA MET A 1 62.93 17.39 -42.29
C MET A 1 61.68 17.37 -41.45
N ASP A 2 60.52 17.15 -42.09
CA ASP A 2 59.23 17.09 -41.43
C ASP A 2 58.91 15.64 -41.06
N LEU A 3 58.79 15.35 -39.77
CA LEU A 3 58.40 14.03 -39.26
C LEU A 3 56.87 14.04 -39.06
N LYS A 4 56.16 13.32 -39.95
CA LYS A 4 54.72 13.10 -39.79
C LYS A 4 54.46 12.09 -38.65
N PRO A 5 53.58 12.40 -37.70
CA PRO A 5 53.20 11.44 -36.67
C PRO A 5 52.38 10.29 -37.27
N LEU A 6 52.76 9.05 -36.95
CA LEU A 6 52.01 7.85 -37.32
C LEU A 6 50.75 7.78 -36.46
N LYS A 7 49.59 8.02 -37.07
CA LYS A 7 48.29 7.89 -36.44
C LYS A 7 47.99 6.41 -36.20
N ASN A 8 48.14 5.95 -34.96
CA ASN A 8 47.72 4.62 -34.53
C ASN A 8 46.19 4.58 -34.41
N SER A 9 45.51 4.07 -35.44
CA SER A 9 44.09 3.71 -35.36
C SER A 9 43.96 2.25 -34.95
N SER A 10 44.04 1.97 -33.65
CA SER A 10 43.67 0.66 -33.09
C SER A 10 42.15 0.58 -33.03
N GLY A 11 41.54 -0.20 -33.92
CA GLY A 11 40.14 -0.59 -33.83
C GLY A 11 39.96 -1.72 -32.80
N PHE A 12 38.79 -1.76 -32.16
CA PHE A 12 38.41 -2.88 -31.29
C PHE A 12 38.43 -4.19 -32.08
N THR A 13 38.96 -5.25 -31.48
CA THR A 13 38.88 -6.59 -32.06
C THR A 13 37.49 -7.18 -31.83
N LEU A 14 37.01 -8.00 -32.77
CA LEU A 14 35.74 -8.75 -32.58
C LEU A 14 35.80 -9.65 -31.34
N LEU A 15 37.00 -10.14 -31.01
CA LEU A 15 37.24 -10.98 -29.84
C LEU A 15 37.09 -10.20 -28.53
N GLU A 16 37.57 -8.96 -28.44
CA GLU A 16 37.35 -8.12 -27.27
C GLU A 16 35.88 -7.87 -27.01
N LEU A 17 35.10 -7.53 -28.04
CA LEU A 17 33.67 -7.32 -27.87
C LEU A 17 32.95 -8.60 -27.45
N LEU A 18 33.36 -9.76 -28.00
CA LEU A 18 32.77 -11.06 -27.67
C LEU A 18 33.02 -11.46 -26.21
N VAL A 19 34.25 -11.27 -25.70
CA VAL A 19 34.56 -11.58 -24.29
C VAL A 19 33.79 -10.65 -23.35
N VAL A 20 33.63 -9.37 -23.71
CA VAL A 20 32.88 -8.40 -22.90
C VAL A 20 31.41 -8.78 -22.79
N ILE A 21 30.74 -9.14 -23.89
CA ILE A 21 29.32 -9.54 -23.81
C ILE A 21 29.13 -10.84 -23.01
N VAL A 22 30.08 -11.78 -23.08
CA VAL A 22 30.05 -13.01 -22.28
C VAL A 22 30.23 -12.67 -20.79
N MET A 23 31.19 -11.82 -20.45
CA MET A 23 31.40 -11.38 -19.07
C MET A 23 30.20 -10.58 -18.53
N LEU A 24 29.62 -9.67 -19.33
CA LEU A 24 28.42 -8.93 -18.96
C LEU A 24 27.23 -9.87 -18.74
N GLY A 25 27.05 -10.89 -19.60
CA GLY A 25 26.02 -11.90 -19.42
C GLY A 25 26.14 -12.65 -18.08
N ILE A 26 27.36 -13.05 -17.71
CA ILE A 26 27.62 -13.75 -16.43
C ILE A 26 27.31 -12.83 -15.24
N LEU A 27 27.78 -11.59 -15.27
CA LEU A 27 27.53 -10.62 -14.20
C LEU A 27 26.03 -10.33 -14.05
N PHE A 28 25.32 -10.13 -15.16
CA PHE A 28 23.88 -9.84 -15.15
C PHE A 28 23.08 -11.03 -14.60
N ALA A 29 23.43 -12.26 -14.99
CA ALA A 29 22.79 -13.47 -14.47
C ALA A 29 23.01 -13.62 -12.96
N SER A 30 24.23 -13.36 -12.47
CA SER A 30 24.53 -13.42 -11.03
C SER A 30 23.77 -12.38 -10.20
N LEU A 31 23.56 -11.17 -10.76
CA LEU A 31 22.84 -10.09 -10.12
C LEU A 31 21.35 -10.42 -9.96
N LEU A 32 20.71 -10.93 -11.03
CA LEU A 32 19.31 -11.33 -10.99
C LEU A 32 19.06 -12.50 -10.04
N ALA A 33 20.05 -13.39 -9.85
CA ALA A 33 19.97 -14.46 -8.87
C ALA A 33 20.09 -13.93 -7.42
N ALA A 34 20.78 -12.80 -7.21
CA ALA A 34 21.02 -12.23 -5.89
C ALA A 34 19.91 -11.28 -5.41
N ILE A 35 19.17 -10.65 -6.31
CA ILE A 35 18.11 -9.68 -5.99
C ILE A 35 16.75 -10.37 -6.13
N ASN A 36 15.83 -10.13 -5.18
CA ASN A 36 14.40 -10.47 -5.32
C ASN A 36 13.63 -9.23 -5.84
N PRO A 37 13.56 -8.98 -7.16
CA PRO A 37 12.92 -7.78 -7.71
C PRO A 37 11.44 -7.72 -7.37
N ILE A 38 10.77 -8.88 -7.29
CA ILE A 38 9.37 -8.99 -6.93
C ILE A 38 9.19 -8.46 -5.52
N GLY A 39 9.90 -9.01 -4.53
CA GLY A 39 9.81 -8.58 -3.13
C GLY A 39 10.09 -7.08 -2.92
N GLN A 40 11.02 -6.50 -3.69
CA GLN A 40 11.29 -5.05 -3.62
C GLN A 40 10.12 -4.20 -4.13
N MET A 41 9.44 -4.64 -5.20
CA MET A 41 8.22 -3.96 -5.66
C MET A 41 7.07 -4.12 -4.67
N GLN A 42 6.92 -5.29 -4.04
CA GLN A 42 5.91 -5.51 -2.99
C GLN A 42 6.14 -4.56 -1.81
N LYS A 43 7.40 -4.43 -1.35
CA LYS A 43 7.79 -3.50 -0.28
C LYS A 43 7.49 -2.04 -0.60
N ALA A 44 7.70 -1.62 -1.85
CA ALA A 44 7.36 -0.28 -2.30
C ALA A 44 5.85 -0.03 -2.27
N ARG A 45 5.04 -0.99 -2.74
CA ARG A 45 3.56 -0.90 -2.68
C ARG A 45 3.04 -0.91 -1.25
N ASP A 46 3.58 -1.75 -0.39
CA ASP A 46 3.24 -1.78 1.04
C ASP A 46 3.56 -0.44 1.73
N SER A 47 4.72 0.15 1.44
CA SER A 47 5.06 1.49 1.97
C SER A 47 4.03 2.53 1.53
N LYS A 48 3.59 2.45 0.26
CA LYS A 48 2.55 3.32 -0.26
C LYS A 48 1.19 3.10 0.42
N ARG A 49 0.78 1.85 0.66
CA ARG A 49 -0.44 1.51 1.41
C ARG A 49 -0.44 2.12 2.80
N ILE A 50 0.68 2.05 3.51
CA ILE A 50 0.82 2.63 4.85
C ILE A 50 0.66 4.16 4.80
N GLU A 51 1.33 4.84 3.86
CA GLU A 51 1.18 6.28 3.68
C GLU A 51 -0.26 6.69 3.39
N ASP A 52 -0.95 5.91 2.55
CA ASP A 52 -2.35 6.13 2.19
C ASP A 52 -3.28 5.90 3.37
N LEU A 53 -3.05 4.86 4.18
CA LEU A 53 -3.80 4.64 5.42
C LEU A 53 -3.64 5.82 6.39
N VAL A 54 -2.43 6.35 6.56
CA VAL A 54 -2.19 7.55 7.39
C VAL A 54 -2.94 8.76 6.83
N LYS A 55 -2.93 8.95 5.51
CA LYS A 55 -3.64 10.04 4.85
C LYS A 55 -5.16 9.93 5.06
N ILE A 56 -5.71 8.74 4.85
CA ILE A 56 -7.14 8.47 5.02
C ILE A 56 -7.54 8.64 6.49
N ASN A 57 -6.74 8.14 7.44
CA ASN A 57 -6.98 8.30 8.87
C ASN A 57 -7.08 9.78 9.27
N LYS A 58 -6.14 10.61 8.80
CA LYS A 58 -6.18 12.07 9.02
C LYS A 58 -7.43 12.71 8.41
N ALA A 59 -7.85 12.25 7.24
CA ALA A 59 -9.05 12.74 6.58
C ALA A 59 -10.33 12.36 7.35
N LEU A 60 -10.41 11.14 7.89
CA LEU A 60 -11.52 10.70 8.76
C LEU A 60 -11.61 11.55 10.03
N VAL A 61 -10.49 11.81 10.69
CA VAL A 61 -10.44 12.71 11.86
C VAL A 61 -10.89 14.12 11.50
N GLN A 62 -10.47 14.65 10.34
CA GLN A 62 -10.93 15.97 9.88
C GLN A 62 -12.42 16.00 9.56
N TYR A 63 -12.96 14.93 8.96
CA TYR A 63 -14.38 14.79 8.69
C TYR A 63 -15.18 14.78 9.98
N TYR A 64 -14.73 14.02 10.99
CA TYR A 64 -15.33 14.01 12.31
C TYR A 64 -15.33 15.40 12.96
N ILE A 65 -14.22 16.13 12.92
CA ILE A 65 -14.15 17.51 13.44
C ILE A 65 -15.17 18.43 12.74
N LYS A 66 -15.46 18.19 11.46
CA LYS A 66 -16.38 19.02 10.67
C LYS A 66 -17.85 18.70 10.90
N HIS A 67 -18.20 17.42 10.99
CA HIS A 67 -19.60 16.96 11.06
C HIS A 67 -20.05 16.48 12.44
N GLY A 68 -19.11 16.20 13.33
CA GLY A 68 -19.37 15.53 14.61
C GLY A 68 -19.75 14.05 14.46
N ASP A 69 -19.52 13.48 13.28
CA ASP A 69 -19.78 12.07 12.99
C ASP A 69 -18.81 11.58 11.90
N LEU A 70 -18.60 10.27 11.84
CA LEU A 70 -17.80 9.58 10.84
C LEU A 70 -18.65 9.18 9.63
N PRO A 71 -18.06 8.98 8.43
CA PRO A 71 -18.78 8.45 7.27
C PRO A 71 -19.52 7.15 7.61
N ASP A 72 -20.79 7.06 7.22
CA ASP A 72 -21.56 5.83 7.39
C ASP A 72 -21.02 4.72 6.48
N ASN A 73 -21.22 3.47 6.88
CA ASN A 73 -20.90 2.32 6.04
C ASN A 73 -21.82 2.36 4.81
N THR A 74 -21.23 2.34 3.62
CA THR A 74 -21.94 2.49 2.34
C THR A 74 -22.23 1.17 1.64
N GLU A 75 -21.45 0.13 1.91
CA GLU A 75 -21.61 -1.23 1.38
C GLU A 75 -21.82 -2.22 2.54
N ASP A 76 -22.95 -2.93 2.51
CA ASP A 76 -23.35 -3.89 3.55
C ASP A 76 -23.12 -5.35 3.10
N ASP A 77 -22.60 -5.55 1.89
CA ASP A 77 -22.21 -6.86 1.37
C ASP A 77 -20.79 -7.22 1.82
N LEU A 78 -20.66 -7.65 3.09
CA LEU A 78 -19.53 -8.40 3.72
C LEU A 78 -19.42 -7.99 5.20
N ASP A 79 -20.45 -8.27 6.01
CA ASP A 79 -20.47 -7.96 7.45
C ASP A 79 -20.30 -6.46 7.79
N GLY A 80 -20.62 -5.57 6.84
CA GLY A 80 -20.59 -4.11 7.00
C GLY A 80 -19.24 -3.43 6.73
N TRP A 81 -18.31 -4.11 6.02
CA TRP A 81 -17.04 -3.52 5.60
C TRP A 81 -17.12 -2.82 4.25
N ASP A 82 -16.80 -1.53 4.24
CA ASP A 82 -16.62 -0.78 3.01
C ASP A 82 -15.26 -1.06 2.36
N CYS A 83 -15.25 -1.12 1.03
CA CYS A 83 -14.04 -1.33 0.24
C CYS A 83 -13.75 -0.14 -0.67
N SER A 84 -12.55 0.43 -0.59
CA SER A 84 -12.16 1.59 -1.42
C SER A 84 -12.14 1.31 -2.93
N ASN A 85 -11.92 0.04 -3.29
CA ASN A 85 -11.82 -0.37 -4.69
C ASN A 85 -13.08 -1.03 -5.23
N LEU A 86 -14.04 -1.33 -4.36
CA LEU A 86 -15.39 -1.74 -4.76
C LEU A 86 -16.29 -0.50 -4.78
N GLY A 87 -17.58 -0.66 -4.98
CA GLY A 87 -18.50 0.38 -5.42
C GLY A 87 -18.60 1.57 -4.47
N GLN A 88 -19.71 1.72 -3.74
CA GLN A 88 -19.91 2.87 -2.87
C GLN A 88 -18.86 2.82 -1.74
N SER A 89 -18.00 3.84 -1.67
CA SER A 89 -16.85 3.86 -0.78
C SER A 89 -17.00 4.96 0.27
N PHE A 90 -16.65 4.65 1.51
CA PHE A 90 -16.47 5.59 2.62
C PHE A 90 -15.57 6.80 2.30
N LEU A 91 -14.78 6.75 1.23
CA LEU A 91 -13.96 7.87 0.76
C LEU A 91 -14.77 8.96 0.06
N GLN A 92 -15.96 8.67 -0.47
CA GLN A 92 -16.73 9.63 -1.26
C GLN A 92 -17.14 10.86 -0.44
N PRO A 93 -17.68 10.73 0.79
CA PRO A 93 -17.98 11.89 1.64
C PRO A 93 -16.74 12.75 1.93
N LEU A 94 -15.56 12.14 2.06
CA LEU A 94 -14.30 12.87 2.30
C LEU A 94 -13.88 13.72 1.09
N ILE A 95 -14.24 13.29 -0.12
CA ILE A 95 -13.94 14.00 -1.37
C ILE A 95 -14.97 15.09 -1.64
N ASP A 96 -16.25 14.79 -1.41
CA ASP A 96 -17.34 15.76 -1.56
C ASP A 96 -17.11 16.99 -0.68
N ASP A 97 -16.50 16.76 0.49
CA ASP A 97 -16.09 17.79 1.44
C ASP A 97 -14.75 18.45 1.17
N GLN A 98 -14.04 18.04 0.12
CA GLN A 98 -12.71 18.53 -0.26
C GLN A 98 -11.63 18.29 0.82
N ILE A 99 -11.83 17.29 1.68
CA ILE A 99 -10.81 16.84 2.66
C ILE A 99 -9.75 16.00 1.94
N LEU A 100 -10.19 15.17 0.99
CA LEU A 100 -9.33 14.46 0.06
C LEU A 100 -9.44 15.07 -1.34
N GLU A 101 -8.29 15.39 -1.93
CA GLU A 101 -8.21 15.94 -3.30
C GLU A 101 -8.59 14.94 -4.40
N ALA A 102 -8.45 13.64 -4.12
CA ALA A 102 -8.75 12.57 -5.05
C ALA A 102 -9.03 11.26 -4.30
N VAL A 103 -9.77 10.34 -4.94
CA VAL A 103 -9.98 8.98 -4.43
C VAL A 103 -8.63 8.29 -4.29
N VAL A 104 -8.32 7.86 -3.07
CA VAL A 104 -7.15 7.04 -2.79
C VAL A 104 -7.51 5.59 -3.14
N LYS A 105 -6.79 4.98 -4.08
CA LYS A 105 -7.00 3.59 -4.50
C LYS A 105 -5.69 2.83 -4.50
N ASP A 106 -5.72 1.59 -4.04
CA ASP A 106 -4.64 0.63 -4.26
C ASP A 106 -4.79 0.06 -5.68
N LEU A 107 -3.76 0.14 -6.51
CA LEU A 107 -3.81 -0.38 -7.89
C LEU A 107 -3.55 -1.89 -7.97
N ALA A 108 -3.11 -2.52 -6.88
CA ALA A 108 -2.84 -3.96 -6.81
C ALA A 108 -3.26 -4.53 -5.43
N PRO A 109 -4.55 -4.42 -5.06
CA PRO A 109 -5.01 -4.84 -3.74
C PRO A 109 -4.79 -6.34 -3.53
N ALA A 110 -4.11 -6.70 -2.43
CA ALA A 110 -3.77 -8.08 -2.13
C ALA A 110 -5.01 -8.96 -1.90
N ASP A 111 -6.13 -8.36 -1.49
CA ASP A 111 -7.42 -9.01 -1.22
C ASP A 111 -8.57 -8.48 -2.10
N GLY A 112 -8.27 -7.71 -3.15
CA GLY A 112 -9.26 -7.09 -4.05
C GLY A 112 -9.92 -5.82 -3.52
N CYS A 113 -9.92 -5.57 -2.22
CA CYS A 113 -10.66 -4.48 -1.58
C CYS A 113 -9.88 -3.16 -1.52
N GLY A 114 -8.55 -3.25 -1.37
CA GLY A 114 -7.68 -2.08 -1.20
C GLY A 114 -7.66 -1.61 0.24
N TYR A 115 -8.37 -0.52 0.55
CA TYR A 115 -8.56 -0.02 1.91
C TYR A 115 -9.95 -0.40 2.40
N ARG A 116 -10.01 -0.95 3.61
CA ARG A 116 -11.21 -1.37 4.31
C ARG A 116 -11.56 -0.38 5.40
N TYR A 117 -12.84 -0.07 5.51
CA TYR A 117 -13.37 0.79 6.55
C TYR A 117 -14.64 0.18 7.14
N GLN A 118 -14.81 0.30 8.45
CA GLN A 118 -16.09 0.05 9.09
C GLN A 118 -16.25 0.96 10.30
N LYS A 119 -17.36 1.69 10.35
CA LYS A 119 -17.87 2.42 11.51
C LYS A 119 -18.69 1.48 12.38
N TYR A 120 -18.49 1.56 13.69
CA TYR A 120 -19.25 0.82 14.68
C TYR A 120 -20.01 1.76 15.60
N ASP A 121 -21.23 1.37 15.94
CA ASP A 121 -22.03 2.06 16.94
C ASP A 121 -21.73 1.56 18.37
N PRO A 122 -22.07 2.35 19.41
CA PRO A 122 -21.86 1.99 20.81
C PRO A 122 -22.48 0.66 21.25
N ALA A 123 -23.58 0.23 20.62
CA ALA A 123 -24.32 -0.96 21.00
C ALA A 123 -23.72 -2.23 20.41
N ASN A 124 -23.16 -2.16 19.20
CA ASN A 124 -22.68 -3.32 18.44
C ASN A 124 -21.15 -3.44 18.39
N GLY A 125 -20.41 -2.35 18.61
CA GLY A 125 -18.96 -2.30 18.44
C GLY A 125 -18.13 -2.84 19.62
N GLY A 126 -18.73 -3.02 20.80
CA GLY A 126 -18.04 -3.57 21.97
C GLY A 126 -17.32 -2.55 22.86
N CYS A 127 -17.21 -1.29 22.44
CA CYS A 127 -16.56 -0.22 23.22
C CYS A 127 -17.51 0.78 23.89
N GLY A 128 -18.83 0.68 23.68
CA GLY A 128 -19.80 1.58 24.30
C GLY A 128 -19.70 3.05 23.82
N VAL A 129 -18.88 3.29 22.80
CA VAL A 129 -18.70 4.55 22.08
C VAL A 129 -18.65 4.24 20.58
N TYR A 130 -18.85 5.26 19.75
CA TYR A 130 -18.59 5.14 18.32
C TYR A 130 -17.08 5.04 18.08
N PHE A 131 -16.71 4.22 17.11
CA PHE A 131 -15.33 4.12 16.65
C PHE A 131 -15.32 3.61 15.21
N TYR A 132 -14.19 3.71 14.54
CA TYR A 132 -13.99 3.07 13.24
C TYR A 132 -12.76 2.19 13.24
N VAL A 133 -12.73 1.27 12.28
CA VAL A 133 -11.54 0.52 11.91
C VAL A 133 -11.21 0.81 10.46
N LEU A 134 -9.94 1.13 10.21
CA LEU A 134 -9.38 1.37 8.87
C LEU A 134 -8.17 0.47 8.67
N LEU A 135 -8.15 -0.35 7.63
CA LEU A 135 -7.03 -1.27 7.39
C LEU A 135 -6.83 -1.61 5.91
N SER A 136 -5.69 -2.22 5.58
CA SER A 136 -5.40 -2.76 4.25
C SER A 136 -4.64 -4.08 4.36
N LYS A 137 -4.86 -4.97 3.38
CA LYS A 137 -4.08 -6.20 3.24
C LYS A 137 -2.73 -5.89 2.59
N MET A 138 -1.68 -6.25 3.28
CA MET A 138 -0.29 -6.09 2.87
C MET A 138 0.16 -7.28 2.03
N GLU A 139 1.06 -7.04 1.08
CA GLU A 139 1.61 -8.11 0.26
C GLU A 139 2.70 -8.90 0.99
N LEU A 140 3.47 -8.22 1.85
CA LEU A 140 4.49 -8.85 2.67
C LEU A 140 3.98 -9.08 4.11
N PRO A 141 4.06 -10.32 4.63
CA PRO A 141 3.53 -10.66 5.95
C PRO A 141 4.25 -9.94 7.10
N GLU A 142 5.49 -9.47 6.89
CA GLU A 142 6.23 -8.69 7.87
C GLU A 142 5.76 -7.24 8.02
N ASN A 143 5.05 -6.67 7.03
CA ASN A 143 4.64 -5.26 7.03
C ASN A 143 3.29 -5.05 7.74
N THR A 144 3.07 -5.74 8.85
CA THR A 144 1.78 -5.77 9.54
C THR A 144 1.80 -4.94 10.80
N ASN A 145 0.66 -4.30 11.10
CA ASN A 145 0.44 -3.62 12.37
C ASN A 145 -1.06 -3.54 12.63
N MET A 146 -1.52 -4.27 13.63
CA MET A 146 -2.92 -4.22 14.09
C MET A 146 -3.00 -3.87 15.58
N ASN A 147 -1.96 -3.23 16.11
CA ASN A 147 -1.97 -2.77 17.49
C ASN A 147 -3.04 -1.68 17.65
N GLY A 148 -3.86 -1.74 18.70
CA GLY A 148 -4.96 -0.80 18.93
C GLY A 148 -6.24 -1.13 18.15
N VAL A 149 -6.12 -1.67 16.93
CA VAL A 149 -7.25 -1.99 16.05
C VAL A 149 -8.29 -2.90 16.71
N PHE A 150 -7.84 -3.85 17.52
CA PHE A 150 -8.69 -4.83 18.19
C PHE A 150 -9.00 -4.52 19.65
N ASP A 151 -8.66 -3.32 20.15
CA ASP A 151 -8.90 -2.98 21.55
C ASP A 151 -10.39 -2.85 21.85
N CYS A 152 -11.17 -2.39 20.86
CA CYS A 152 -12.63 -2.28 20.92
C CYS A 152 -13.36 -3.39 20.17
N TYR A 153 -12.76 -3.87 19.08
CA TYR A 153 -13.36 -4.85 18.20
C TYR A 153 -13.06 -6.27 18.69
N ASN A 154 -14.05 -6.90 19.35
CA ASN A 154 -13.90 -8.25 19.87
C ASN A 154 -13.93 -9.36 18.80
N GLN A 155 -14.12 -9.05 17.51
CA GLN A 155 -14.02 -10.05 16.45
C GLN A 155 -12.59 -10.18 15.91
N LYS A 156 -11.73 -10.81 16.71
CA LYS A 156 -10.48 -11.43 16.24
C LYS A 156 -10.68 -12.48 15.12
N GLN A 157 -11.92 -12.72 14.68
CA GLN A 157 -12.31 -13.78 13.73
C GLN A 157 -12.32 -13.31 12.26
N THR A 158 -12.61 -12.03 11.97
CA THR A 158 -12.74 -11.52 10.58
C THR A 158 -11.37 -11.34 9.88
N PHE A 159 -10.33 -10.99 10.63
CA PHE A 159 -8.96 -10.80 10.12
C PHE A 159 -7.97 -11.79 10.75
N THR A 160 -8.34 -13.07 10.76
CA THR A 160 -7.47 -14.16 11.26
C THR A 160 -6.26 -14.41 10.38
N ASP A 161 -6.31 -14.00 9.10
CA ASP A 161 -5.18 -14.08 8.18
C ASP A 161 -4.13 -13.01 8.51
N SER A 162 -2.94 -13.45 8.93
CA SER A 162 -1.75 -12.59 9.04
C SER A 162 -1.54 -11.76 7.76
N GLY A 163 -1.17 -10.48 7.88
CA GLY A 163 -0.93 -9.62 6.71
C GLY A 163 -1.73 -8.32 6.66
N TYR A 164 -2.28 -7.82 7.76
CA TYR A 164 -3.00 -6.54 7.75
C TYR A 164 -2.24 -5.44 8.49
N TYR A 165 -2.38 -4.22 7.97
CA TYR A 165 -1.94 -2.99 8.62
C TYR A 165 -3.15 -2.07 8.77
N GLY A 166 -3.36 -1.51 9.96
CA GLY A 166 -4.52 -0.66 10.20
C GLY A 166 -4.43 0.23 11.43
N TYR A 167 -5.47 1.06 11.56
CA TYR A 167 -5.72 2.00 12.64
C TYR A 167 -7.15 1.81 13.14
N SER A 168 -7.36 2.10 14.41
CA SER A 168 -8.68 2.37 14.99
C SER A 168 -8.57 3.64 15.83
N ASP A 169 -9.67 4.37 15.92
CA ASP A 169 -9.77 5.50 16.85
C ASP A 169 -11.19 5.56 17.41
N ASN A 170 -11.28 5.95 18.69
CA ASN A 170 -12.53 6.04 19.43
C ASN A 170 -12.95 7.51 19.52
N GLU A 171 -14.25 7.76 19.43
CA GLU A 171 -14.84 9.09 19.68
C GLU A 171 -14.80 9.48 21.17
#